data_AF-A0A7C7QFB4-F1
#
_entry.id   AF-A0A7C7QFB4-F1
#
_cell.length_a   1.000
_cell.length_b   1.000
_cell.length_c   1.000
_cell.angle_alpha   90.00
_cell.angle_beta   90.00
_cell.angle_gamma   90.00
#
_symmetry.space_group_name_H-M   'P 1'
#
loop_
_entity.id
_entity.type
_entity.pdbx_description
1 polymer ?
#
loop_
_entity_poly.entity_id
_entity_poly.type
_entity_poly.pdbx_seq_one_letter_code
_entity_poly.pdbx_strand_id
1 'polypeptide(L)'
;MAGNRQHTVDGNAEVDRPTPGATCHRSATALHERHEGETSVRQLDVDLLRPGRYQPRRRFTSEALSELAESIRTEGVVQPIIVRPLPDTAPTRYES
;
A
#
# COMPACT_ATOMS: atom_id res chain seq x y z
N MET A 1 -11.22 6.25 -73.88
CA MET A 1 -10.12 5.37 -73.44
C MET A 1 -9.52 5.99 -72.18
N ALA A 2 -9.93 5.55 -70.99
CA ALA A 2 -9.41 6.05 -69.72
C ALA A 2 -8.11 5.31 -69.36
N GLY A 3 -7.01 6.06 -69.18
CA GLY A 3 -5.71 5.55 -68.74
C GLY A 3 -5.69 5.32 -67.23
N ASN A 4 -5.22 4.14 -66.85
CA ASN A 4 -5.13 3.62 -65.48
C ASN A 4 -3.67 3.70 -64.99
N ARG A 5 -3.48 3.92 -63.67
CA ARG A 5 -2.40 3.43 -62.75
C ARG A 5 -0.93 3.75 -63.15
N GLN A 6 0.00 4.18 -62.29
CA GLN A 6 0.37 3.87 -60.89
C GLN A 6 1.37 4.98 -60.43
N HIS A 7 1.28 5.50 -59.19
CA HIS A 7 2.14 5.14 -58.04
C HIS A 7 3.60 5.65 -58.14
N THR A 8 4.03 6.53 -57.22
CA THR A 8 5.27 6.43 -56.41
C THR A 8 5.34 7.56 -55.37
N VAL A 9 5.96 7.18 -54.26
CA VAL A 9 6.09 7.76 -52.91
C VAL A 9 6.52 9.22 -52.82
N ASP A 10 5.98 9.93 -51.82
CA ASP A 10 6.73 10.92 -51.04
C ASP A 10 6.02 11.17 -49.70
N GLY A 11 6.80 11.17 -48.61
CA GLY A 11 6.41 11.77 -47.34
C GLY A 11 5.78 10.85 -46.30
N ASN A 12 6.61 10.06 -45.60
CA ASN A 12 6.29 9.66 -44.23
C ASN A 12 6.24 10.93 -43.36
N ALA A 13 5.05 11.45 -43.10
CA ALA A 13 4.82 12.43 -42.05
C ALA A 13 4.75 11.69 -40.71
N GLU A 14 5.82 11.85 -39.94
CA GLU A 14 5.92 11.55 -38.52
C GLU A 14 4.86 12.32 -37.71
N VAL A 15 4.64 11.89 -36.45
CA VAL A 15 3.71 12.39 -35.42
C VAL A 15 2.38 11.61 -35.41
N ASP A 16 1.99 10.82 -34.40
CA ASP A 16 2.29 10.81 -32.97
C ASP A 16 2.14 9.35 -32.48
N ARG A 17 3.20 8.73 -31.98
CA ARG A 17 3.09 7.50 -31.17
C ARG A 17 3.34 7.93 -29.72
N PRO A 18 2.42 7.70 -28.78
CA PRO A 18 2.74 7.93 -27.38
C PRO A 18 3.87 6.98 -26.99
N THR A 19 5.00 7.55 -26.61
CA THR A 19 6.12 6.82 -26.02
C THR A 19 5.62 6.21 -24.70
N PRO A 20 5.66 4.89 -24.47
CA PRO A 20 5.45 4.35 -23.12
C PRO A 20 6.75 4.56 -22.35
N GLY A 21 6.94 5.78 -21.84
CA GLY A 21 8.18 6.19 -21.17
C GLY A 21 7.99 7.27 -20.10
N ALA A 22 6.75 7.56 -19.68
CA ALA A 22 6.50 8.44 -18.55
C ALA A 22 6.13 7.61 -17.32
N THR A 23 7.13 7.31 -16.50
CA THR A 23 6.95 6.89 -15.11
C THR A 23 6.07 7.91 -14.42
N CYS A 24 4.78 7.61 -14.25
CA CYS A 24 3.93 8.38 -13.36
C CYS A 24 4.20 7.92 -11.92
N HIS A 25 5.19 8.55 -11.29
CA HIS A 25 5.30 8.57 -9.84
C HIS A 25 4.10 9.37 -9.30
N ARG A 26 2.94 8.72 -9.23
CA ARG A 26 1.79 9.27 -8.52
C ARG A 26 2.15 9.31 -7.05
N SER A 27 2.38 10.53 -6.57
CA SER A 27 2.58 10.90 -5.17
C SER A 27 1.55 10.19 -4.27
N ALA A 28 2.05 9.39 -3.34
CA ALA A 28 1.29 8.43 -2.55
C ALA A 28 0.67 9.02 -1.27
N THR A 29 -0.09 10.12 -1.38
CA THR A 29 -0.61 10.83 -0.18
C THR A 29 -2.03 11.40 -0.33
N ALA A 30 -2.98 10.70 -0.95
CA ALA A 30 -4.40 11.12 -0.91
C ALA A 30 -5.44 10.05 -1.33
N LEU A 31 -5.48 8.85 -0.72
CA LEU A 31 -6.54 7.85 -1.03
C LEU A 31 -7.01 7.03 0.20
N HIS A 32 -7.48 7.66 1.28
CA HIS A 32 -8.01 6.91 2.45
C HIS A 32 -9.48 7.15 2.80
N GLU A 33 -10.29 7.63 1.86
CA GLU A 33 -11.74 7.61 2.02
C GLU A 33 -12.28 6.39 1.30
N ARG A 34 -12.66 5.34 2.05
CA ARG A 34 -13.79 4.40 1.82
C ARG A 34 -13.73 3.20 2.79
N HIS A 35 -14.26 3.36 4.01
CA HIS A 35 -14.91 2.23 4.72
C HIS A 35 -15.95 2.73 5.73
N GLU A 36 -17.23 2.70 5.35
CA GLU A 36 -18.37 2.86 6.28
C GLU A 36 -18.69 1.55 7.00
N GLY A 37 -17.77 1.16 7.86
CA GLY A 37 -17.97 0.23 8.97
C GLY A 37 -16.99 0.69 10.04
N GLU A 38 -17.48 1.15 11.20
CA GLU A 38 -16.76 1.93 12.22
C GLU A 38 -15.36 1.38 12.58
N THR A 39 -14.37 1.64 11.73
CA THR A 39 -12.97 1.36 12.00
C THR A 39 -12.41 2.64 12.57
N SER A 40 -12.46 2.76 13.90
CA SER A 40 -11.99 3.95 14.60
C SER A 40 -10.56 3.75 15.08
N VAL A 41 -9.70 4.73 14.83
CA VAL A 41 -8.34 4.76 15.39
C VAL A 41 -8.45 5.16 16.86
N ARG A 42 -7.89 4.34 17.76
CA ARG A 42 -7.89 4.57 19.21
C ARG A 42 -6.52 4.23 19.78
N GLN A 43 -6.14 4.90 20.86
CA GLN A 43 -5.01 4.46 21.67
C GLN A 43 -5.43 3.29 22.54
N LEU A 44 -4.62 2.24 22.55
CA LEU A 44 -4.87 1.01 23.28
C LEU A 44 -3.57 0.56 23.94
N ASP A 45 -3.66 0.06 25.17
CA ASP A 45 -2.52 -0.52 25.86
C ASP A 45 -2.03 -1.78 25.13
N VAL A 46 -0.71 -1.88 24.94
CA VAL A 46 -0.08 -3.00 24.24
C VAL A 46 -0.37 -4.33 24.96
N ASP A 47 -0.57 -4.31 26.28
CA ASP A 47 -0.90 -5.49 27.11
C ASP A 47 -2.27 -6.10 26.80
N LEU A 48 -3.16 -5.34 26.15
CA LEU A 48 -4.47 -5.81 25.71
C LEU A 48 -4.40 -6.52 24.34
N LEU A 49 -3.27 -6.39 23.63
CA LEU A 49 -3.04 -7.03 22.33
C LEU A 49 -2.49 -8.44 22.49
N ARG A 50 -2.98 -9.36 21.66
CA ARG A 50 -2.40 -10.69 21.49
C ARG A 50 -2.03 -10.90 20.03
N PRO A 51 -0.84 -11.45 19.75
CA PRO A 51 -0.46 -11.79 18.39
C PRO A 51 -1.39 -12.87 17.86
N GLY A 52 -1.87 -12.68 16.63
CA GLY A 52 -2.75 -13.62 15.98
C GLY A 52 -2.12 -14.99 15.79
N ARG A 53 -2.95 -16.04 15.82
CA ARG A 53 -2.49 -17.43 15.70
C ARG A 53 -1.72 -17.68 14.40
N TYR A 54 -2.05 -16.96 13.34
CA TYR A 54 -1.54 -17.20 11.99
C TYR A 54 -0.83 -15.96 11.41
N GLN A 55 0.33 -15.61 11.99
CA GLN A 55 1.21 -14.60 11.40
C GLN A 55 2.31 -15.31 10.58
N PRO A 56 2.29 -15.23 9.23
CA PRO A 56 3.24 -15.94 8.37
C PRO A 56 4.65 -15.33 8.42
N ARG A 57 4.79 -14.04 8.72
CA ARG A 57 6.07 -13.32 8.74
C ARG A 57 6.58 -13.07 10.17
N ARG A 58 6.90 -14.14 10.89
CA ARG A 58 7.39 -14.09 12.29
C ARG A 58 8.90 -14.03 12.46
N ARG A 59 9.66 -14.32 11.40
CA ARG A 59 11.13 -14.36 11.50
C ARG A 59 11.69 -12.97 11.24
N PHE A 60 12.19 -12.34 12.30
CA PHE A 60 13.00 -11.14 12.25
C PHE A 60 14.37 -11.43 12.89
N THR A 61 15.42 -10.79 12.39
CA THR A 61 16.74 -10.83 13.05
C THR A 61 16.72 -9.90 14.26
N SER A 62 17.57 -10.15 15.25
CA SER A 62 17.68 -9.30 16.44
C SER A 62 18.08 -7.87 16.09
N GLU A 63 18.98 -7.71 15.11
CA GLU A 63 19.41 -6.41 14.60
C GLU A 63 18.26 -5.62 14.00
N ALA A 64 17.47 -6.23 13.09
CA ALA A 64 16.32 -5.57 12.47
C ALA A 64 15.22 -5.19 13.49
N LEU A 65 15.06 -5.97 14.56
CA LEU A 65 14.13 -5.62 15.64
C LEU A 65 14.62 -4.42 16.45
N SER A 66 15.92 -4.32 16.72
CA SER A 66 16.52 -3.18 17.42
C SER A 66 16.36 -1.90 16.61
N GLU A 67 16.69 -1.94 15.32
CA GLU A 67 16.53 -0.79 14.42
C GLU A 67 15.07 -0.32 14.35
N LEU A 68 14.12 -1.26 14.25
CA LEU A 68 12.70 -0.94 14.25
C LEU A 68 12.27 -0.30 15.58
N ALA A 69 12.73 -0.82 16.71
CA ALA A 69 12.41 -0.26 18.03
C ALA A 69 12.94 1.17 18.20
N GLU A 70 14.13 1.47 17.67
CA GLU A 70 14.72 2.81 17.67
C GLU A 70 13.94 3.79 16.78
N SER A 71 13.53 3.35 15.58
CA SER A 71 12.66 4.14 14.69
C SER A 71 11.31 4.43 15.33
N ILE A 72 10.65 3.42 15.92
CA ILE A 72 9.37 3.59 16.64
C ILE A 72 9.54 4.53 17.83
N ARG A 73 10.68 4.52 18.53
CA ARG A 73 10.94 5.45 19.64
C ARG A 73 11.10 6.89 19.19
N THR A 74 11.71 7.12 18.02
CA THR A 74 12.06 8.45 17.52
C THR A 74 10.89 9.10 16.79
N GLU A 75 10.21 8.35 15.92
CA GLU A 75 9.16 8.84 15.03
C GLU A 75 7.75 8.41 15.46
N GLY A 76 7.65 7.44 16.37
CA GLY A 76 6.39 6.80 16.72
C GLY A 76 6.03 5.68 15.74
N VAL A 77 4.84 5.11 15.94
CA VAL A 77 4.30 4.11 15.02
C VAL A 77 3.69 4.83 13.82
N VAL A 78 4.32 4.66 12.65
CA VAL A 78 3.89 5.32 11.40
C VAL A 78 2.51 4.86 10.92
N GLN A 79 2.15 3.59 11.18
CA GLN A 79 0.89 2.99 10.72
C GLN A 79 0.10 2.38 11.89
N PRO A 80 -1.18 2.76 12.07
CA PRO A 80 -2.04 2.10 13.04
C PRO A 80 -2.13 0.60 12.80
N ILE A 81 -2.06 -0.18 13.87
CA ILE A 81 -2.19 -1.64 13.79
C ILE A 81 -3.68 -1.98 13.75
N ILE A 82 -4.07 -2.82 12.78
CA ILE A 82 -5.43 -3.34 12.69
C ILE A 82 -5.60 -4.43 13.74
N VAL A 83 -6.68 -4.32 14.51
CA VAL A 83 -6.97 -5.28 15.57
C VAL A 83 -8.44 -5.66 15.56
N ARG A 84 -8.73 -6.87 16.03
CA ARG A 84 -10.08 -7.40 16.19
C ARG A 84 -10.34 -7.69 17.66
N PRO A 85 -11.49 -7.27 18.24
CA PRO A 85 -11.84 -7.66 19.60
C PRO A 85 -12.04 -9.18 19.68
N LEU A 86 -11.54 -9.78 20.75
CA LEU A 86 -11.81 -11.17 21.10
C LEU A 86 -13.10 -11.23 21.92
N PRO A 87 -14.11 -12.01 21.51
CA PRO A 87 -15.31 -12.20 22.31
C PRO A 87 -14.96 -12.93 23.61
N ASP A 88 -15.68 -12.62 24.69
CA ASP A 88 -15.71 -13.42 25.92
C ASP A 88 -14.43 -13.39 26.79
N THR A 89 -13.75 -12.24 26.83
CA THR A 89 -12.67 -11.99 27.82
C THR A 89 -12.89 -10.65 28.50
N ALA A 90 -12.94 -10.63 29.84
CA ALA A 90 -12.87 -9.42 30.66
C ALA A 90 -11.48 -9.36 31.32
N PRO A 91 -10.65 -8.33 31.07
CA PRO A 91 -10.85 -7.18 30.17
C PRO A 91 -10.86 -7.58 28.68
N THR A 92 -11.54 -6.77 27.84
CA THR A 92 -11.62 -6.98 26.38
C THR A 92 -10.23 -7.03 25.78
N ARG A 93 -9.85 -8.21 25.26
CA ARG A 93 -8.57 -8.41 24.56
C ARG A 93 -8.76 -8.22 23.06
N TYR A 94 -7.68 -7.88 22.39
CA TYR A 94 -7.66 -7.68 20.95
C TYR A 94 -6.65 -8.63 20.30
N GLU A 95 -6.93 -9.11 19.11
CA GLU A 95 -6.04 -9.92 18.29
C GLU A 95 -5.55 -9.11 17.09
N SER A 96 -4.24 -9.13 16.82
CA SER A 96 -3.58 -8.50 15.66
C SER A 96 -3.14 -9.53 14.62
#